data_AF-A0A0F2RZQ2-F1
#
_entry.id   AF-A0A0F2RZQ2-F1
#
_cell.length_a   1.000
_cell.length_b   1.000
_cell.length_c   1.000
_cell.angle_alpha   90.00
_cell.angle_beta   90.00
_cell.angle_gamma   90.00
#
_symmetry.space_group_name_H-M   'P 1'
#
loop_
_entity.id
_entity.type
_entity.pdbx_description
1 polymer ?
#
loop_
_entity_poly.entity_id
_entity_poly.type
_entity_poly.pdbx_seq_one_letter_code
_entity_poly.pdbx_strand_id
1 'polypeptide(L)'
;MKTCSKCSEKKPAVEFGVRRRSPDGLQAWCRDCRREYQRAYAQNFRDPENHREAQRRYRLRHAEKNKAHSIVRSAVKACRIIVPVWCQRCGCVTDLEAHHHDYSEPLAVEWLCSTCHGLAHRSYEGGQHAGL
;
A
#
# COMPACT_ATOMS: atom_id res chain seq x y z
N MET A 1 -29.18 -0.46 13.64
CA MET A 1 -28.67 0.46 14.70
C MET A 1 -27.82 -0.35 15.67
N LYS A 2 -26.71 0.21 16.16
CA LYS A 2 -25.80 -0.43 17.12
C LYS A 2 -25.34 0.60 18.15
N THR A 3 -25.18 0.16 19.40
CA THR A 3 -24.68 1.02 20.48
C THR A 3 -23.17 0.91 20.57
N CYS A 4 -22.48 2.06 20.58
CA CYS A 4 -21.04 2.10 20.82
C CYS A 4 -20.74 1.78 22.28
N SER A 5 -19.89 0.79 22.56
CA SER A 5 -19.54 0.45 23.95
C SER A 5 -18.57 1.42 24.63
N LYS A 6 -18.07 2.45 23.93
CA LYS A 6 -17.21 3.50 24.50
C LYS A 6 -17.98 4.80 24.82
N CYS A 7 -18.79 5.33 23.91
CA CYS A 7 -19.58 6.55 24.16
C CYS A 7 -21.06 6.30 24.48
N SER A 8 -21.52 5.04 24.44
CA SER A 8 -22.90 4.63 24.73
C SER A 8 -23.98 5.18 23.78
N GLU A 9 -23.62 5.89 22.72
CA GLU A 9 -24.56 6.38 21.71
C GLU A 9 -25.03 5.26 20.74
N LYS A 10 -26.31 5.29 20.40
CA LYS A 10 -26.91 4.41 19.38
C LYS A 10 -26.73 5.03 17.99
N LYS A 11 -25.91 4.41 17.14
CA LYS A 11 -25.56 4.90 15.80
C LYS A 11 -25.95 3.91 14.70
N PRO A 12 -26.10 4.36 13.44
CA PRO A 12 -26.29 3.45 12.33
C PRO A 12 -25.03 2.60 12.08
N ALA A 13 -25.19 1.44 11.41
CA ALA A 13 -24.12 0.48 11.20
C ALA A 13 -22.91 1.06 10.44
N VAL A 14 -23.15 2.03 9.56
CA VAL A 14 -22.11 2.73 8.78
C VAL A 14 -21.09 3.47 9.66
N GLU A 15 -21.49 3.88 10.87
CA GLU A 15 -20.64 4.54 11.85
C GLU A 15 -19.69 3.58 12.57
N PHE A 16 -19.71 2.30 12.22
CA PHE A 16 -18.83 1.28 12.75
C PHE A 16 -17.91 0.74 11.65
N GLY A 17 -16.66 0.45 12.00
CA GLY A 17 -15.74 -0.22 11.08
C GLY A 17 -16.11 -1.69 10.90
N VAL A 18 -15.71 -2.30 9.79
CA VAL A 18 -15.90 -3.74 9.56
C VAL A 18 -14.93 -4.55 10.42
N ARG A 19 -15.42 -5.61 11.04
CA ARG A 19 -14.62 -6.64 11.72
C ARG A 19 -15.19 -8.01 11.38
N ARG A 20 -14.66 -8.67 10.35
CA ARG A 20 -15.19 -9.94 9.81
C ARG A 20 -15.34 -11.08 10.84
N ARG A 21 -14.61 -11.02 11.95
CA ARG A 21 -14.66 -12.02 13.03
C ARG A 21 -15.71 -11.73 14.12
N SER A 22 -16.37 -10.57 14.10
CA SER A 22 -17.44 -10.28 15.07
C SER A 22 -18.77 -10.88 14.61
N PRO A 23 -19.68 -11.25 15.53
CA PRO A 23 -20.97 -11.86 15.19
C PRO A 23 -21.83 -11.02 14.23
N ASP A 24 -21.75 -9.70 14.32
CA ASP A 24 -22.49 -8.75 13.49
C ASP A 24 -21.63 -8.14 12.36
N GLY A 25 -20.39 -8.58 12.20
CA GLY A 25 -19.43 -8.05 11.23
C GLY A 25 -18.94 -6.62 11.50
N LEU A 26 -19.30 -6.01 12.64
CA LEU A 26 -18.96 -4.62 12.99
C LEU A 26 -18.08 -4.50 14.23
N GLN A 27 -17.32 -3.41 14.31
CA GLN A 27 -16.55 -3.04 15.49
C GLN A 27 -17.47 -2.68 16.67
N ALA A 28 -16.99 -2.88 17.90
CA ALA A 28 -17.73 -2.53 19.12
C ALA A 28 -17.79 -1.01 19.37
N TRP A 29 -16.78 -0.26 18.91
CA TRP A 29 -16.70 1.19 19.04
C TRP A 29 -17.02 1.85 17.70
N CYS A 30 -17.70 3.00 17.76
CA CYS A 30 -17.92 3.84 16.58
C CYS A 30 -16.58 4.38 16.02
N ARG A 31 -16.62 4.84 14.78
CA ARG A 31 -15.45 5.38 14.05
C ARG A 31 -14.79 6.53 14.80
N ASP A 32 -15.56 7.40 15.43
CA ASP A 32 -15.04 8.55 16.18
C ASP A 32 -14.27 8.12 17.42
N CYS A 33 -14.90 7.32 18.29
CA CYS A 33 -14.27 6.78 19.49
C CYS A 33 -12.99 5.99 19.17
N ARG A 34 -12.98 5.26 18.05
CA ARG A 34 -11.81 4.51 17.59
C ARG A 34 -10.71 5.43 17.06
N ARG A 35 -11.07 6.45 16.28
CA ARG A 35 -10.12 7.44 15.74
C ARG A 35 -9.45 8.23 16.85
N GLU A 36 -10.21 8.68 17.84
CA GLU A 36 -9.69 9.34 19.03
C GLU A 36 -8.73 8.41 19.80
N TYR A 37 -9.14 7.17 20.06
CA TYR A 37 -8.27 6.18 20.72
C TYR A 37 -6.96 5.96 19.95
N GLN A 38 -7.04 5.80 18.62
CA GLN A 38 -5.85 5.62 17.78
C GLN A 38 -4.94 6.86 17.79
N ARG A 39 -5.50 8.07 17.83
CA ARG A 39 -4.72 9.32 17.95
C ARG A 39 -3.99 9.38 19.28
N ALA A 40 -4.69 9.13 20.39
CA ALA A 40 -4.08 9.11 21.72
C ALA A 40 -3.01 8.01 21.83
N TYR A 41 -3.30 6.82 21.30
CA TYR A 41 -2.33 5.72 21.29
C TYR A 41 -1.08 6.09 20.49
N ALA A 42 -1.26 6.69 19.31
CA ALA A 42 -0.13 7.15 18.50
C ALA A 42 0.66 8.26 19.19
N GLN A 43 0.01 9.19 19.90
CA GLN A 43 0.71 10.27 20.62
C GLN A 43 1.53 9.73 21.80
N ASN A 44 0.98 8.76 22.54
CA ASN A 44 1.57 8.29 23.78
C ASN A 44 2.55 7.12 23.60
N PHE A 45 2.36 6.30 22.56
CA PHE A 45 3.11 5.04 22.41
C PHE A 45 3.82 4.89 21.07
N ARG A 46 3.57 5.76 20.08
CA ARG A 46 4.34 5.70 18.84
C ARG A 46 5.71 6.29 19.10
N ASP A 47 6.71 5.44 19.14
CA ASP A 47 8.09 5.86 19.12
C ASP A 47 8.51 6.27 17.68
N PRO A 48 8.80 7.57 17.43
CA PRO A 48 9.27 8.03 16.13
C PRO A 48 10.60 7.38 15.72
N GLU A 49 11.45 7.01 16.69
CA GLU A 49 12.72 6.37 16.44
C GLU A 49 12.54 4.94 15.91
N ASN A 50 11.75 4.11 16.59
CA ASN A 50 11.40 2.78 16.07
C ASN A 50 10.76 2.84 14.67
N HIS A 51 9.92 3.85 14.40
CA HIS A 51 9.38 4.04 13.05
C HIS A 51 10.47 4.36 12.01
N ARG A 52 11.38 5.29 12.31
CA ARG A 52 12.53 5.61 11.45
C ARG A 52 13.46 4.41 11.26
N GLU A 53 13.68 3.64 12.32
CA GLU A 53 14.50 2.43 12.29
C GLU A 53 13.84 1.34 11.43
N ALA A 54 12.53 1.11 11.59
CA ALA A 54 11.76 0.21 10.74
C ALA A 54 11.86 0.63 9.26
N GLN A 55 11.72 1.92 8.95
CA GLN A 55 11.92 2.45 7.59
C GLN A 55 13.35 2.26 7.09
N ARG A 56 14.36 2.46 7.94
CA ARG A 56 15.77 2.21 7.59
C ARG A 56 16.00 0.74 7.29
N ARG A 57 15.55 -0.16 8.16
CA ARG A 57 15.65 -1.62 7.98
C ARG A 57 14.95 -2.08 6.70
N TYR A 58 13.76 -1.56 6.41
CA TYR A 58 13.07 -1.83 5.15
C TYR A 58 13.88 -1.36 3.94
N ARG A 59 14.39 -0.13 3.97
CA ARG A 59 15.23 0.41 2.87
C ARG A 59 16.49 -0.42 2.63
N LEU A 60 17.15 -0.88 3.69
CA LEU A 60 18.34 -1.72 3.60
C LEU A 60 18.02 -3.10 3.02
N ARG A 61 16.98 -3.77 3.49
CA ARG A 61 16.57 -5.09 2.98
C ARG A 61 16.10 -5.06 1.52
N HIS A 62 15.58 -3.93 1.06
CA HIS A 62 15.10 -3.74 -0.30
C HIS A 62 15.95 -2.73 -1.08
N ALA A 63 17.25 -2.66 -0.79
CA ALA A 63 18.15 -1.69 -1.40
C ALA A 63 18.20 -1.81 -2.94
N GLU A 64 18.24 -3.04 -3.45
CA GLU A 64 18.22 -3.33 -4.89
C GLU A 64 16.93 -2.84 -5.55
N LYS A 65 15.75 -3.22 -5.01
CA LYS A 65 14.45 -2.74 -5.51
C LYS A 65 14.37 -1.22 -5.50
N ASN A 66 14.83 -0.58 -4.42
CA ASN A 66 14.85 0.88 -4.30
C ASN A 66 15.77 1.52 -5.36
N LYS A 67 16.93 0.91 -5.62
CA LYS A 67 17.88 1.35 -6.65
C LYS A 67 17.25 1.25 -8.04
N ALA A 68 16.63 0.11 -8.36
CA ALA A 68 15.97 -0.10 -9.64
C ALA A 68 14.86 0.93 -9.91
N HIS A 69 13.96 1.14 -8.94
CA HIS A 69 12.94 2.18 -9.04
C HIS A 69 13.53 3.59 -9.21
N SER A 70 14.60 3.91 -8.47
CA SER A 70 15.29 5.20 -8.59
C SER A 70 15.88 5.43 -9.98
N ILE A 71 16.47 4.39 -10.57
CA ILE A 71 17.04 4.42 -11.92
C ILE A 71 15.94 4.68 -12.96
N VAL A 72 14.82 3.96 -12.91
CA VAL A 72 13.69 4.18 -13.83
C VAL A 72 13.18 5.61 -13.72
N ARG A 73 12.88 6.09 -12.51
CA ARG A 73 12.40 7.46 -12.28
C ARG A 73 13.36 8.49 -12.84
N SER A 74 14.66 8.30 -12.62
CA SER A 74 15.69 9.19 -13.14
C SER A 74 15.80 9.14 -14.66
N ALA A 75 15.62 7.96 -15.28
CA ALA A 75 15.62 7.80 -16.72
C ALA A 75 14.41 8.47 -17.38
N VAL A 76 13.21 8.29 -16.81
CA VAL A 76 11.98 8.96 -17.27
C VAL A 76 12.12 10.47 -17.15
N LYS A 77 12.54 10.97 -15.99
CA LYS A 77 12.73 12.41 -15.76
C LYS A 77 13.76 13.03 -16.71
N ALA A 78 14.80 12.27 -17.04
CA ALA A 78 15.83 12.70 -17.98
C ALA A 78 15.50 12.39 -19.45
N CYS A 79 14.29 11.91 -19.75
CA CYS A 79 13.85 11.51 -21.09
C CYS A 79 14.77 10.48 -21.78
N ARG A 80 15.45 9.62 -21.01
CA ARG A 80 16.31 8.54 -21.53
C ARG A 80 15.56 7.25 -21.84
N ILE A 81 14.33 7.14 -21.34
CA ILE A 81 13.38 6.08 -21.65
C ILE A 81 12.03 6.73 -21.96
N ILE A 82 11.32 6.20 -22.95
CA ILE A 82 9.98 6.66 -23.32
C ILE A 82 8.98 5.78 -22.58
N VAL A 83 8.04 6.42 -21.87
CA VAL A 83 6.90 5.73 -21.27
C VAL A 83 5.80 5.63 -22.34
N PRO A 84 5.29 4.44 -22.67
CA PRO A 84 4.19 4.29 -23.60
C PRO A 84 2.92 4.94 -23.04
N VAL A 85 1.98 5.30 -23.92
CA VAL A 85 0.70 5.88 -23.49
C VAL A 85 -0.35 4.82 -23.14
N TRP A 86 -0.09 3.54 -23.44
CA TRP A 86 -0.98 2.42 -23.18
C TRP A 86 -0.30 1.33 -22.34
N CYS A 87 -1.10 0.67 -21.50
CA CYS A 87 -0.70 -0.51 -20.74
C CYS A 87 -0.30 -1.64 -21.71
N GLN A 88 0.87 -2.23 -21.49
CA GLN A 88 1.41 -3.26 -22.39
C GLN A 88 0.69 -4.62 -22.31
N ARG A 89 -0.17 -4.83 -21.31
CA ARG A 89 -0.99 -6.05 -21.19
C ARG A 89 -2.42 -5.89 -21.69
N CYS A 90 -3.12 -4.86 -21.23
CA CYS A 90 -4.54 -4.69 -21.56
C CYS A 90 -4.84 -3.54 -22.53
N GLY A 91 -3.84 -2.74 -22.91
CA GLY A 91 -4.00 -1.64 -23.86
C GLY A 91 -4.72 -0.40 -23.32
N CYS A 92 -5.16 -0.37 -22.06
CA CYS A 92 -5.82 0.82 -21.52
C CYS A 92 -4.86 2.02 -21.43
N VAL A 93 -5.41 3.23 -21.61
CA VAL A 93 -4.68 4.50 -21.49
C VAL A 93 -4.92 5.06 -20.10
N THR A 94 -3.87 5.06 -19.28
CA THR A 94 -3.90 5.53 -17.89
C THR A 94 -2.47 5.76 -17.42
N ASP A 95 -2.29 6.22 -16.18
CA ASP A 95 -0.97 6.29 -15.56
C ASP A 95 -0.39 4.88 -15.41
N LEU A 96 0.81 4.70 -15.96
CA LEU A 96 1.47 3.41 -16.00
C LEU A 96 2.53 3.31 -14.90
N GLU A 97 2.63 2.12 -14.33
CA GLU A 97 3.63 1.72 -13.36
C GLU A 97 4.68 0.87 -14.05
N ALA A 98 5.95 1.11 -13.71
CA ALA A 98 7.05 0.29 -14.17
C ALA A 98 7.07 -1.02 -13.38
N HIS A 99 6.75 -2.12 -14.04
CA HIS A 99 6.85 -3.46 -13.49
C HIS A 99 8.23 -4.04 -13.77
N HIS A 100 8.95 -4.38 -12.70
CA HIS A 100 10.22 -5.11 -12.77
C HIS A 100 9.94 -6.61 -12.70
N HIS A 101 10.35 -7.35 -13.73
CA HIS A 101 10.45 -8.82 -13.69
C HIS A 101 11.74 -9.27 -13.00
N ASP A 102 12.84 -8.56 -13.28
CA ASP A 102 14.11 -8.67 -12.58
C ASP A 102 14.57 -7.27 -12.13
N TYR A 103 14.84 -7.12 -10.84
CA TYR A 103 15.33 -5.86 -10.29
C TYR A 103 16.83 -5.62 -10.57
N SER A 104 17.55 -6.66 -10.99
CA SER A 104 18.95 -6.56 -11.44
C SER A 104 19.08 -5.84 -12.79
N GLU A 105 17.99 -5.81 -13.57
CA GLU A 105 17.86 -5.13 -14.86
C GLU A 105 16.94 -3.90 -14.75
N PRO A 106 17.40 -2.79 -14.16
CA PRO A 106 16.52 -1.73 -13.68
C PRO A 106 15.73 -1.01 -14.77
N LEU A 107 16.19 -1.01 -16.03
CA LEU A 107 15.51 -0.39 -17.16
C LEU A 107 14.69 -1.38 -18.01
N ALA A 108 14.81 -2.69 -17.75
CA ALA A 108 14.01 -3.72 -18.40
C ALA A 108 12.65 -3.84 -17.70
N VAL A 109 11.81 -2.82 -17.89
CA VAL A 109 10.50 -2.72 -17.25
C VAL A 109 9.36 -2.88 -18.24
N GLU A 110 8.28 -3.48 -17.76
CA GLU A 110 7.00 -3.54 -18.46
C GLU A 110 6.08 -2.45 -17.91
N TRP A 111 5.51 -1.61 -18.76
CA TRP A 111 4.63 -0.51 -18.36
C TRP A 111 3.18 -0.97 -18.26
N LEU A 112 2.66 -1.03 -17.04
CA LEU A 112 1.37 -1.63 -16.73
C LEU A 112 0.45 -0.65 -16.00
N CYS A 113 -0.85 -0.73 -16.26
CA CYS A 113 -1.82 -0.08 -15.37
C CYS A 113 -1.80 -0.75 -14.00
N SER A 114 -2.23 -0.02 -12.95
CA SER A 114 -2.23 -0.51 -11.56
C SER A 114 -2.93 -1.86 -11.37
N THR A 115 -3.99 -2.13 -12.15
CA THR A 115 -4.70 -3.42 -12.13
C THR A 115 -3.84 -4.55 -12.68
N CYS A 116 -3.24 -4.36 -13.86
CA CYS A 116 -2.36 -5.33 -14.49
C CYS A 116 -1.07 -5.54 -13.68
N HIS A 117 -0.51 -4.46 -13.12
CA HIS A 117 0.66 -4.51 -12.26
C HIS A 117 0.38 -5.32 -10.99
N GLY A 118 -0.75 -5.07 -10.31
CA GLY A 118 -1.16 -5.87 -9.17
C GLY A 118 -1.44 -7.34 -9.52
N LEU A 119 -2.00 -7.63 -10.70
CA LEU A 119 -2.18 -9.01 -11.18
C LEU A 119 -0.83 -9.70 -11.43
N ALA A 120 0.16 -8.99 -11.97
CA ALA A 120 1.50 -9.51 -12.18
C ALA A 120 2.14 -9.99 -10.86
N HIS A 121 2.07 -9.19 -9.81
CA HIS A 121 2.57 -9.57 -8.48
C HIS A 121 1.78 -10.72 -7.82
N ARG A 122 0.50 -10.87 -8.14
CA ARG A 122 -0.33 -11.97 -7.62
C ARG A 122 -0.12 -13.29 -8.36
N SER A 123 0.30 -13.26 -9.63
CA SER A 123 0.44 -14.45 -10.48
C SER A 123 1.79 -15.15 -10.32
N TYR A 124 2.73 -14.56 -9.57
CA TYR A 124 4.02 -15.17 -9.23
C TYR A 124 3.90 -15.93 -7.90
N GLU A 125 3.53 -17.22 -7.96
CA GLU A 125 3.57 -18.13 -6.80
C GLU A 125 5.03 -18.47 -6.46
N GLY A 126 5.67 -17.63 -5.63
CA GLY A 126 7.07 -17.87 -5.29
C GLY A 126 7.71 -16.81 -4.39
N GLY A 127 7.14 -16.60 -3.20
CA GLY A 127 7.90 -16.12 -2.04
C GLY A 127 8.33 -14.66 -2.04
N GLN A 128 7.49 -13.82 -1.40
CA GLN A 128 7.80 -12.66 -0.54
C GLN A 128 6.81 -11.54 -0.82
N HIS A 129 5.62 -11.68 -0.23
CA HIS A 129 4.67 -10.59 -0.07
C HIS A 129 5.31 -9.47 0.74
N ALA A 130 5.73 -8.40 0.07
CA ALA A 130 5.87 -7.08 0.66
C ALA A 130 4.74 -6.24 0.06
N GLY A 131 3.91 -5.69 0.94
CA GLY A 131 2.64 -5.05 0.62
C GLY A 131 2.76 -3.84 -0.29
N LEU A 132 1.61 -3.52 -0.87
CA LEU A 132 1.22 -2.27 -1.52
C LEU A 132 1.90 -1.03 -0.93
#